data_AF-A0A959BFN9-F1
#
_entry.id   AF-A0A959BFN9-F1
#
_cell.length_a   1.000
_cell.length_b   1.000
_cell.length_c   1.000
_cell.angle_alpha   90.00
_cell.angle_beta   90.00
_cell.angle_gamma   90.00
#
_symmetry.space_group_name_H-M   'P 1'
#
loop_
_entity.id
_entity.type
_entity.pdbx_description
1 polymer ?
#
loop_
_entity_poly.entity_id
_entity_poly.type
_entity_poly.pdbx_seq_one_letter_code
_entity_poly.pdbx_strand_id
1 'polypeptide(L)'
;MQMKQILTMLMVAMMTSCQPAEPVQQEAGFPAGRWVDLSYPFDEKTIYWPTAESFRLDTVAEGVTDKGYYYSAYSYCAAEHGGTHMDAPVHFAEGKNSVEQIPLEQLIGPVIVVDVSGKALENRDYLIQVADFEAWEQANGPIPAGAIVLVNTGSGQFWPDRIKYMGTDKRGEEGVAGLHFPGLHPEAAQWLTGKRSIKAFGLDTPSIDYGQSTDFESHQILGAANVPGLENIANLDQLPAKGSWVVGLPMLIRHGSGAPLRIVALVPE
;
A
#
# COMPACT_ATOMS: atom_id res chain seq x y z
N MET A 1 42.66 -78.00 -33.96
CA MET A 1 43.71 -76.97 -34.16
C MET A 1 43.04 -75.62 -33.91
N GLN A 2 43.47 -74.95 -32.83
CA GLN A 2 42.91 -73.72 -32.28
C GLN A 2 43.25 -72.48 -33.12
N MET A 3 42.59 -71.37 -32.76
CA MET A 3 42.92 -69.94 -32.93
C MET A 3 42.06 -69.21 -33.95
N LYS A 4 41.48 -68.04 -33.68
CA LYS A 4 41.35 -67.21 -32.46
C LYS A 4 40.26 -66.18 -32.82
N GLN A 5 39.29 -65.96 -31.94
CA GLN A 5 38.34 -64.84 -32.04
C GLN A 5 39.07 -63.52 -31.76
N ILE A 6 38.90 -62.52 -32.63
CA ILE A 6 39.27 -61.14 -32.34
C ILE A 6 37.96 -60.35 -32.31
N LEU A 7 37.49 -60.12 -31.08
CA LEU A 7 36.37 -59.23 -30.78
C LEU A 7 36.91 -57.79 -30.78
N THR A 8 36.58 -57.01 -31.81
CA THR A 8 36.94 -55.59 -31.86
C THR A 8 35.82 -54.81 -31.18
N MET A 9 36.08 -54.36 -29.96
CA MET A 9 35.17 -53.55 -29.15
C MET A 9 35.20 -52.11 -29.69
N LEU A 10 34.15 -51.70 -30.41
CA LEU A 10 34.00 -50.33 -30.90
C LEU A 10 33.50 -49.45 -29.74
N MET A 11 34.42 -48.69 -29.14
CA MET A 11 34.11 -47.74 -28.07
C MET A 11 33.53 -46.46 -28.71
N VAL A 12 32.21 -46.29 -28.67
CA VAL A 12 31.55 -45.05 -29.09
C VAL A 12 31.80 -44.00 -28.02
N ALA A 13 32.73 -43.09 -28.26
CA ALA A 13 32.93 -41.91 -27.43
C ALA A 13 31.76 -40.94 -27.65
N MET A 14 30.83 -40.86 -26.68
CA MET A 14 29.88 -39.76 -26.60
C MET A 14 30.66 -38.48 -26.28
N MET A 15 30.95 -37.67 -27.29
CA MET A 15 31.41 -36.30 -27.07
C MET A 15 30.20 -35.48 -26.59
N THR A 16 30.06 -35.37 -25.27
CA THR A 16 29.18 -34.38 -24.65
C THR A 16 29.74 -33.00 -24.96
N SER A 17 29.15 -32.36 -25.97
CA SER A 17 29.32 -30.94 -26.26
C SER A 17 28.89 -30.12 -25.04
N CYS A 18 29.83 -29.80 -24.15
CA CYS A 18 29.64 -28.73 -23.18
C CYS A 18 29.69 -27.41 -23.96
N GLN A 19 28.54 -26.92 -24.41
CA GLN A 19 28.42 -25.51 -24.72
C GLN A 19 28.57 -24.74 -23.39
N PRO A 20 29.48 -23.76 -23.28
CA PRO A 20 29.41 -22.82 -22.17
C PRO A 20 28.05 -22.14 -22.27
N ALA A 21 27.27 -22.19 -21.19
CA ALA A 21 26.04 -21.41 -21.10
C ALA A 21 26.41 -19.95 -21.38
N GLU A 22 25.75 -19.34 -22.38
CA GLU A 22 25.89 -17.91 -22.59
C GLU A 22 25.55 -17.20 -21.27
N PRO A 23 26.38 -16.25 -20.80
CA PRO A 23 25.98 -15.45 -19.67
C PRO A 23 24.71 -14.71 -20.10
N VAL A 24 23.59 -15.03 -19.45
CA VAL A 24 22.37 -14.25 -19.57
C VAL A 24 22.73 -12.84 -19.07
N GLN A 25 23.07 -11.95 -20.00
CA GLN A 25 23.09 -10.52 -19.77
C GLN A 25 21.65 -10.06 -19.67
N GLN A 26 21.01 -10.35 -18.54
CA GLN A 26 19.87 -9.58 -18.13
C GLN A 26 20.46 -8.42 -17.34
N GLU A 27 20.50 -7.23 -17.94
CA GLU A 27 20.56 -6.03 -17.14
C GLU A 27 19.31 -6.04 -16.26
N ALA A 28 19.42 -6.62 -15.07
CA ALA A 28 18.41 -6.52 -14.02
C ALA A 28 18.51 -5.13 -13.41
N GLY A 29 18.38 -4.11 -14.26
CA GLY A 29 18.14 -2.74 -13.83
C GLY A 29 16.77 -2.68 -13.17
N PHE A 30 16.62 -1.76 -12.22
CA PHE A 30 15.30 -1.37 -11.72
C PHE A 30 14.43 -1.00 -12.93
N PRO A 31 13.14 -1.42 -13.00
CA PRO A 31 12.31 -1.14 -14.15
C PRO A 31 12.32 0.36 -14.47
N ALA A 32 12.50 0.69 -15.75
CA ALA A 32 12.45 2.06 -16.23
C ALA A 32 11.03 2.61 -16.08
N GLY A 33 10.90 3.87 -15.70
CA GLY A 33 9.62 4.50 -15.45
C GLY A 33 9.74 5.80 -14.66
N ARG A 34 8.61 6.46 -14.47
CA ARG A 34 8.47 7.67 -13.66
C ARG A 34 8.06 7.29 -12.24
N TRP A 35 8.81 7.74 -11.26
CA TRP A 35 8.40 7.64 -9.86
C TRP A 35 7.38 8.71 -9.51
N VAL A 36 6.29 8.28 -8.87
CA VAL A 36 5.24 9.10 -8.31
C VAL A 36 5.27 8.95 -6.80
N ASP A 37 5.36 10.07 -6.10
CA ASP A 37 5.22 10.09 -4.66
C ASP A 37 3.75 10.03 -4.29
N LEU A 38 3.36 9.01 -3.52
CA LEU A 38 1.98 8.76 -3.11
C LEU A 38 1.77 9.07 -1.62
N SER A 39 2.67 9.84 -1.02
CA SER A 39 2.59 10.29 0.36
C SER A 39 2.38 11.79 0.48
N TYR A 40 1.54 12.20 1.43
CA TYR A 40 1.53 13.58 1.92
C TYR A 40 2.73 13.84 2.85
N PRO A 41 3.18 15.11 2.99
CA PRO A 41 4.12 15.48 4.04
C PRO A 41 3.62 15.06 5.43
N PHE A 42 4.55 14.62 6.28
CA PHE A 42 4.27 14.26 7.68
C PHE A 42 4.75 15.40 8.59
N ASP A 43 3.85 16.36 8.83
CA ASP A 43 4.09 17.62 9.53
C ASP A 43 2.88 18.05 10.39
N GLU A 44 2.87 19.28 10.91
CA GLU A 44 1.79 19.81 11.76
C GLU A 44 0.43 19.97 11.04
N LYS A 45 0.39 19.87 9.71
CA LYS A 45 -0.84 19.90 8.90
C LYS A 45 -1.34 18.50 8.56
N THR A 46 -0.62 17.47 8.96
CA THR A 46 -1.04 16.07 8.82
C THR A 46 -2.42 15.88 9.43
N ILE A 47 -3.33 15.30 8.64
CA ILE A 47 -4.66 14.96 9.10
C ILE A 47 -4.60 13.63 9.86
N TYR A 48 -5.12 13.66 11.09
CA TYR A 48 -5.34 12.50 11.95
C TYR A 48 -6.83 12.29 12.20
N TRP A 49 -7.18 11.07 12.59
CA TRP A 49 -8.50 10.71 13.13
C TRP A 49 -8.92 11.67 14.25
N PRO A 50 -10.22 12.03 14.40
CA PRO A 50 -10.65 13.10 15.30
C PRO A 50 -10.25 12.93 16.77
N THR A 51 -10.02 11.70 17.24
CA THR A 51 -9.61 11.38 18.62
C THR A 51 -8.11 11.18 18.81
N ALA A 52 -7.32 11.13 17.74
CA ALA A 52 -5.88 10.78 17.80
C ALA A 52 -4.94 11.98 18.04
N GLU A 53 -3.86 11.78 18.79
CA GLU A 53 -2.85 12.83 18.98
C GLU A 53 -2.24 13.29 17.65
N SER A 54 -2.01 14.60 17.52
CA SER A 54 -1.46 15.20 16.29
C SER A 54 0.06 15.17 16.28
N PHE A 55 0.65 15.37 15.11
CA PHE A 55 2.09 15.54 14.96
C PHE A 55 2.61 16.72 15.79
N ARG A 56 3.70 16.49 16.51
CA ARG A 56 4.49 17.52 17.18
C ARG A 56 5.97 17.31 16.86
N LEU A 57 6.67 18.38 16.50
CA LEU A 57 8.12 18.39 16.29
C LEU A 57 8.76 19.35 17.30
N ASP A 58 9.49 18.78 18.26
CA ASP A 58 10.19 19.51 19.31
C ASP A 58 11.66 19.72 18.90
N THR A 59 12.13 20.96 18.91
CA THR A 59 13.53 21.28 18.58
C THR A 59 14.45 20.81 19.69
N VAL A 60 15.42 19.95 19.37
CA VAL A 60 16.46 19.47 20.31
C VAL A 60 17.69 20.37 20.20
N ALA A 61 18.10 20.72 18.98
CA ALA A 61 19.16 21.68 18.71
C ALA A 61 18.99 22.25 17.31
N GLU A 62 19.26 23.54 17.13
CA GLU A 62 19.31 24.17 15.81
C GLU A 62 20.26 25.36 15.84
N GLY A 63 21.37 25.27 15.09
CA GLY A 63 22.33 26.36 14.97
C GLY A 63 23.79 25.93 14.92
N VAL A 64 24.69 26.90 14.91
CA VAL A 64 26.14 26.67 14.97
C VAL A 64 26.53 26.33 16.41
N THR A 65 27.14 25.16 16.60
CA THR A 65 27.62 24.68 17.89
C THR A 65 28.88 25.44 18.34
N ASP A 66 29.23 25.37 19.62
CA ASP A 66 30.47 25.92 20.17
C ASP A 66 31.75 25.36 19.51
N LYS A 67 31.64 24.23 18.81
CA LYS A 67 32.71 23.61 18.03
C LYS A 67 32.80 24.13 16.58
N GLY A 68 31.95 25.09 16.20
CA GLY A 68 32.00 25.77 14.91
C GLY A 68 31.28 25.09 13.75
N TYR A 69 30.51 24.01 13.98
CA TYR A 69 29.70 23.35 12.94
C TYR A 69 28.20 23.55 13.17
N TYR A 70 27.40 23.61 12.10
CA TYR A 70 25.94 23.65 12.17
C TYR A 70 25.37 22.28 12.57
N TYR A 71 24.45 22.27 13.53
CA TYR A 71 23.76 21.07 13.98
C TYR A 71 22.27 21.36 14.07
N SER A 72 21.46 20.47 13.50
CA SER A 72 20.00 20.53 13.56
C SER A 72 19.48 19.14 13.91
N ALA A 73 18.67 19.07 14.97
CA ALA A 73 18.09 17.84 15.48
C ALA A 73 16.75 18.14 16.16
N TYR A 74 15.80 17.23 15.97
CA TYR A 74 14.45 17.34 16.48
C TYR A 74 14.00 16.00 17.06
N SER A 75 13.08 16.05 18.02
CA SER A 75 12.28 14.91 18.47
C SER A 75 10.87 15.08 17.93
N TYR A 76 10.17 14.00 17.61
CA TYR A 76 8.77 14.09 17.20
C TYR A 76 7.87 13.12 17.98
N CYS A 77 6.58 13.45 18.04
CA CYS A 77 5.52 12.62 18.61
C CYS A 77 4.30 12.67 17.69
N ALA A 78 3.64 11.54 17.47
CA ALA A 78 2.44 11.41 16.65
C ALA A 78 1.72 10.09 16.98
N ALA A 79 0.41 10.02 16.71
CA ALA A 79 -0.29 8.74 16.66
C ALA A 79 0.20 7.88 15.46
N GLU A 80 0.06 6.55 15.57
CA GLU A 80 0.44 5.59 14.52
C GLU A 80 -0.35 5.79 13.21
N HIS A 81 -1.63 6.14 13.35
CA HIS A 81 -2.62 6.24 12.28
C HIS A 81 -2.86 7.71 11.89
N GLY A 82 -1.98 8.25 11.06
CA GLY A 82 -2.03 9.65 10.66
C GLY A 82 -1.29 9.96 9.39
N GLY A 83 -1.87 10.86 8.59
CA GLY A 83 -1.36 11.12 7.25
C GLY A 83 -1.44 9.88 6.39
N THR A 84 -0.60 9.84 5.35
CA THR A 84 -0.39 8.60 4.61
C THR A 84 0.24 7.57 5.56
N HIS A 85 -0.50 6.51 5.86
CA HIS A 85 -0.11 5.50 6.84
C HIS A 85 -0.57 4.11 6.42
N MET A 86 -0.06 3.11 7.15
CA MET A 86 -0.47 1.72 7.00
C MET A 86 -1.11 1.24 8.29
N ASP A 87 -2.23 0.54 8.15
CA ASP A 87 -2.86 -0.25 9.20
C ASP A 87 -2.37 -1.68 9.12
N ALA A 88 -1.76 -2.14 10.21
CA ALA A 88 -1.44 -3.55 10.35
C ALA A 88 -2.71 -4.35 10.67
N PRO A 89 -2.82 -5.62 10.21
CA PRO A 89 -3.98 -6.45 10.51
C PRO A 89 -4.40 -6.52 11.97
N VAL A 90 -3.45 -6.43 12.92
CA VAL A 90 -3.73 -6.41 14.36
C VAL A 90 -4.59 -5.22 14.82
N HIS A 91 -4.65 -4.14 14.03
CA HIS A 91 -5.41 -2.93 14.33
C HIS A 91 -6.90 -3.21 14.63
N PHE A 92 -7.50 -4.13 13.88
CA PHE A 92 -8.91 -4.54 14.02
C PHE A 92 -9.11 -6.06 14.15
N ALA A 93 -8.04 -6.86 14.19
CA ALA A 93 -8.14 -8.31 14.30
C ALA A 93 -7.09 -8.88 15.27
N GLU A 94 -7.54 -9.27 16.46
CA GLU A 94 -6.69 -9.79 17.52
C GLU A 94 -5.85 -11.00 17.05
N GLY A 95 -4.56 -11.00 17.41
CA GLY A 95 -3.62 -12.08 17.09
C GLY A 95 -3.15 -12.12 15.62
N LYS A 96 -3.51 -11.12 14.81
CA LYS A 96 -3.02 -10.94 13.44
C LYS A 96 -1.70 -10.16 13.42
N ASN A 97 -1.14 -10.01 12.22
CA ASN A 97 0.16 -9.39 12.04
C ASN A 97 0.18 -7.94 12.56
N SER A 98 1.16 -7.62 13.41
CA SER A 98 1.59 -6.24 13.66
C SER A 98 2.52 -5.74 12.55
N VAL A 99 2.86 -4.44 12.56
CA VAL A 99 3.67 -3.78 11.51
C VAL A 99 4.94 -4.58 11.15
N GLU A 100 5.69 -5.07 12.14
CA GLU A 100 6.94 -5.79 11.91
C GLU A 100 6.77 -7.22 11.39
N GLN A 101 5.55 -7.76 11.42
CA GLN A 101 5.24 -9.13 11.02
C GLN A 101 4.71 -9.20 9.58
N ILE A 102 4.41 -8.07 8.96
CA ILE A 102 3.89 -7.99 7.60
C ILE A 102 5.02 -8.35 6.61
N PRO A 103 4.83 -9.37 5.75
CA PRO A 103 5.79 -9.70 4.70
C PRO A 103 5.96 -8.54 3.71
N LEU A 104 7.20 -8.25 3.32
CA LEU A 104 7.50 -7.18 2.36
C LEU A 104 6.80 -7.38 1.02
N GLU A 105 6.52 -8.63 0.64
CA GLU A 105 5.77 -8.96 -0.56
C GLU A 105 4.35 -8.42 -0.52
N GLN A 106 3.74 -8.14 0.65
CA GLN A 106 2.44 -7.46 0.73
C GLN A 106 2.55 -5.95 0.43
N LEU A 107 3.72 -5.38 0.66
CA LEU A 107 3.99 -3.94 0.63
C LEU A 107 4.74 -3.48 -0.64
N ILE A 108 5.26 -4.43 -1.41
CA ILE A 108 6.00 -4.22 -2.63
C ILE A 108 5.42 -5.09 -3.74
N GLY A 109 5.11 -4.50 -4.89
CA GLY A 109 4.71 -5.28 -6.06
C GLY A 109 3.84 -4.55 -7.07
N PRO A 110 3.31 -5.30 -8.05
CA PRO A 110 2.33 -4.79 -8.98
C PRO A 110 1.11 -4.25 -8.26
N VAL A 111 0.60 -3.12 -8.74
CA VAL A 111 -0.60 -2.48 -8.21
C VAL A 111 -1.65 -2.33 -9.30
N ILE A 112 -2.92 -2.42 -8.90
CA ILE A 112 -4.03 -1.95 -9.71
C ILE A 112 -4.68 -0.74 -9.05
N VAL A 113 -5.22 0.15 -9.88
CA VAL A 113 -5.97 1.32 -9.42
C VAL A 113 -7.40 1.23 -9.94
N VAL A 114 -8.34 1.15 -9.02
CA VAL A 114 -9.78 1.22 -9.30
C VAL A 114 -10.21 2.66 -9.11
N ASP A 115 -10.56 3.32 -10.21
CA ASP A 115 -11.01 4.72 -10.17
C ASP A 115 -12.53 4.79 -10.02
N VAL A 116 -12.99 5.32 -8.89
CA VAL A 116 -14.39 5.60 -8.58
C VAL A 116 -14.63 7.10 -8.38
N SER A 117 -13.65 7.95 -8.68
CA SER A 117 -13.68 9.37 -8.40
C SER A 117 -14.89 10.08 -9.00
N GLY A 118 -15.30 9.71 -10.22
CA GLY A 118 -16.52 10.25 -10.83
C GLY A 118 -17.78 10.05 -9.98
N LYS A 119 -17.92 8.92 -9.28
CA LYS A 119 -19.07 8.62 -8.41
C LYS A 119 -18.89 9.22 -7.02
N ALA A 120 -17.69 9.10 -6.46
CA ALA A 120 -17.35 9.55 -5.11
C ALA A 120 -17.35 11.07 -4.96
N LEU A 121 -17.03 11.82 -6.03
CA LEU A 121 -17.10 13.29 -6.01
C LEU A 121 -18.53 13.82 -6.15
N GLU A 122 -19.44 13.05 -6.75
CA GLU A 122 -20.86 13.37 -6.79
C GLU A 122 -21.57 13.02 -5.47
N ASN A 123 -21.09 11.99 -4.77
CA ASN A 123 -21.59 11.55 -3.47
C ASN A 123 -20.44 11.34 -2.49
N ARG A 124 -20.25 12.27 -1.55
CA ARG A 124 -19.21 12.18 -0.51
C ARG A 124 -19.36 10.97 0.41
N ASP A 125 -20.53 10.33 0.43
CA ASP A 125 -20.81 9.14 1.23
C ASP A 125 -20.89 7.89 0.33
N TYR A 126 -20.19 7.91 -0.81
CA TYR A 126 -20.18 6.78 -1.75
C TYR A 126 -19.56 5.55 -1.11
N LEU A 127 -20.30 4.44 -1.18
CA LEU A 127 -19.85 3.13 -0.74
C LEU A 127 -19.26 2.39 -1.93
N ILE A 128 -17.97 2.05 -1.87
CA ILE A 128 -17.28 1.31 -2.92
C ILE A 128 -17.77 -0.14 -2.90
N GLN A 129 -18.43 -0.57 -3.97
CA GLN A 129 -19.15 -1.85 -4.04
C GLN A 129 -18.38 -2.90 -4.84
N VAL A 130 -18.78 -4.16 -4.72
CA VAL A 130 -18.28 -5.26 -5.57
C VAL A 130 -18.37 -4.91 -7.06
N ALA A 131 -19.45 -4.23 -7.47
CA ALA A 131 -19.68 -3.82 -8.85
C ALA A 131 -18.59 -2.88 -9.40
N ASP A 132 -17.93 -2.08 -8.56
CA ASP A 132 -16.82 -1.22 -8.98
C ASP A 132 -15.61 -2.05 -9.41
N PHE A 133 -15.29 -3.09 -8.64
CA PHE A 133 -14.21 -4.02 -8.95
C PHE A 133 -14.54 -4.89 -10.17
N GLU A 134 -15.77 -5.37 -10.29
CA GLU A 134 -16.22 -6.13 -11.47
C GLU A 134 -16.20 -5.27 -12.74
N ALA A 135 -16.60 -4.00 -12.67
CA ALA A 135 -16.50 -3.07 -13.79
C ALA A 135 -15.04 -2.82 -14.19
N TRP A 136 -14.14 -2.69 -13.20
CA TRP A 136 -12.71 -2.60 -13.45
C TRP A 136 -12.19 -3.86 -14.16
N GLU A 137 -12.61 -5.05 -13.73
CA GLU A 137 -12.21 -6.32 -14.35
C GLU A 137 -12.70 -6.46 -15.79
N GLN A 138 -13.92 -6.00 -16.09
CA GLN A 138 -14.45 -5.99 -17.45
C GLN A 138 -13.59 -5.14 -18.40
N ALA A 139 -13.04 -4.03 -17.91
CA ALA A 139 -12.20 -3.13 -18.71
C ALA A 139 -10.73 -3.57 -18.78
N ASN A 140 -10.21 -4.19 -17.72
CA ASN A 140 -8.76 -4.38 -17.54
C ASN A 140 -8.30 -5.85 -17.50
N GLY A 141 -9.24 -6.80 -17.47
CA GLY A 141 -8.98 -8.21 -17.17
C GLY A 141 -9.09 -8.50 -15.67
N PRO A 142 -8.99 -9.78 -15.27
CA PRO A 142 -9.18 -10.18 -13.87
C PRO A 142 -8.15 -9.52 -12.94
N ILE A 143 -8.59 -9.18 -11.72
CA ILE A 143 -7.68 -8.75 -10.65
C ILE A 143 -6.72 -9.91 -10.36
N PRO A 144 -5.40 -9.73 -10.49
CA PRO A 144 -4.44 -10.78 -10.22
C PRO A 144 -4.50 -11.23 -8.75
N ALA A 145 -4.35 -12.54 -8.52
CA ALA A 145 -4.14 -13.04 -7.16
C ALA A 145 -2.89 -12.39 -6.55
N GLY A 146 -2.98 -11.94 -5.30
CA GLY A 146 -1.90 -11.20 -4.66
C GLY A 146 -1.67 -9.80 -5.25
N ALA A 147 -2.68 -9.18 -5.88
CA ALA A 147 -2.61 -7.77 -6.25
C ALA A 147 -2.62 -6.88 -5.00
N ILE A 148 -1.90 -5.75 -5.09
CA ILE A 148 -2.17 -4.57 -4.26
C ILE A 148 -3.28 -3.81 -4.98
N VAL A 149 -4.38 -3.54 -4.27
CA VAL A 149 -5.53 -2.84 -4.83
C VAL A 149 -5.61 -1.46 -4.19
N LEU A 150 -5.46 -0.42 -5.00
CA LEU A 150 -5.68 0.96 -4.58
C LEU A 150 -6.97 1.50 -5.21
N VAL A 151 -7.74 2.27 -4.45
CA VAL A 151 -8.96 2.90 -4.93
C VAL A 151 -8.78 4.41 -4.95
N ASN A 152 -8.93 5.01 -6.14
CA ASN A 152 -8.95 6.46 -6.31
C ASN A 152 -10.40 6.96 -6.15
N THR A 153 -10.69 7.65 -5.06
CA THR A 153 -11.98 8.31 -4.83
C THR A 153 -11.96 9.78 -5.25
N GLY A 154 -10.79 10.33 -5.59
CA GLY A 154 -10.58 11.74 -5.88
C GLY A 154 -10.60 12.64 -4.63
N SER A 155 -10.67 12.06 -3.44
CA SER A 155 -10.67 12.77 -2.15
C SER A 155 -9.35 13.48 -1.90
N GLY A 156 -8.25 13.02 -2.52
CA GLY A 156 -6.95 13.68 -2.41
C GLY A 156 -6.94 15.16 -2.80
N GLN A 157 -7.86 15.61 -3.67
CA GLN A 157 -7.99 17.03 -4.04
C GLN A 157 -8.42 17.94 -2.88
N PHE A 158 -8.96 17.36 -1.80
CA PHE A 158 -9.41 18.10 -0.62
C PHE A 158 -8.32 18.21 0.45
N TRP A 159 -7.21 17.49 0.32
CA TRP A 159 -6.11 17.58 1.27
C TRP A 159 -5.40 18.96 1.19
N PRO A 160 -5.04 19.63 2.32
CA PRO A 160 -5.26 19.27 3.72
C PRO A 160 -6.48 19.99 4.37
N ASP A 161 -7.48 20.42 3.59
CA ASP A 161 -8.68 21.09 4.10
C ASP A 161 -9.58 20.07 4.83
N ARG A 162 -9.44 19.98 6.16
CA ARG A 162 -10.16 18.99 7.00
C ARG A 162 -11.68 19.01 6.79
N ILE A 163 -12.28 20.17 6.57
CA ILE A 163 -13.74 20.25 6.36
C ILE A 163 -14.10 19.57 5.05
N LYS A 164 -13.37 19.82 3.96
CA LYS A 164 -13.63 19.17 2.67
C LYS A 164 -13.23 17.70 2.65
N TYR A 165 -12.11 17.37 3.29
CA TYR A 165 -11.51 16.03 3.27
C TYR A 165 -12.22 15.07 4.22
N MET A 166 -12.50 15.48 5.46
CA MET A 166 -13.15 14.63 6.47
C MET A 166 -14.64 14.90 6.65
N GLY A 167 -15.14 16.07 6.22
CA GLY A 167 -16.50 16.55 6.53
C GLY A 167 -16.57 17.46 7.75
N THR A 168 -15.50 17.53 8.55
CA THR A 168 -15.46 18.31 9.80
C THR A 168 -14.03 18.64 10.20
N ASP A 169 -13.85 19.80 10.83
CA ASP A 169 -12.61 20.18 11.52
C ASP A 169 -12.66 19.89 13.04
N LYS A 170 -13.82 19.45 13.55
CA LYS A 170 -14.00 19.11 14.96
C LYS A 170 -13.16 17.90 15.34
N ARG A 171 -12.85 17.84 16.64
CA ARG A 171 -12.10 16.78 17.29
C ARG A 171 -12.98 16.01 18.27
N GLY A 172 -12.48 14.87 18.77
CA GLY A 172 -13.21 14.01 19.70
C GLY A 172 -14.43 13.35 19.05
N GLU A 173 -15.38 12.90 19.88
CA GLU A 173 -16.62 12.24 19.46
C GLU A 173 -17.47 13.11 18.52
N GLU A 174 -17.51 14.43 18.73
CA GLU A 174 -18.22 15.34 17.81
C GLU A 174 -17.59 15.36 16.41
N GLY A 175 -16.27 15.20 16.33
CA GLY A 175 -15.58 15.05 15.06
C GLY A 175 -15.91 13.72 14.40
N VAL A 176 -15.93 12.62 15.16
CA VAL A 176 -16.32 11.29 14.62
C VAL A 176 -17.74 11.32 14.06
N ALA A 177 -18.69 11.92 14.78
CA ALA A 177 -20.08 12.04 14.32
C ALA A 177 -20.27 12.94 13.08
N GLY A 178 -19.27 13.78 12.74
CA GLY A 178 -19.30 14.70 11.60
C GLY A 178 -18.54 14.20 10.38
N LEU A 179 -18.09 12.95 10.36
CA LEU A 179 -17.31 12.39 9.27
C LEU A 179 -18.18 12.07 8.05
N HIS A 180 -17.72 12.52 6.89
CA HIS A 180 -18.34 12.31 5.59
C HIS A 180 -17.23 12.18 4.55
N PHE A 181 -16.99 10.97 4.09
CA PHE A 181 -16.05 10.63 3.01
C PHE A 181 -16.35 9.20 2.53
N PRO A 182 -16.01 8.87 1.27
CA PRO A 182 -16.31 7.57 0.69
C PRO A 182 -15.45 6.48 1.33
N GLY A 183 -15.88 5.23 1.24
CA GLY A 183 -15.12 4.11 1.78
C GLY A 183 -15.59 2.76 1.27
N LEU A 184 -14.83 1.73 1.60
CA LEU A 184 -15.10 0.36 1.18
C LEU A 184 -16.37 -0.15 1.86
N HIS A 185 -17.26 -0.78 1.09
CA HIS A 185 -18.38 -1.50 1.65
C HIS A 185 -17.93 -2.86 2.21
N PRO A 186 -18.46 -3.34 3.35
CA PRO A 186 -18.05 -4.62 3.94
C PRO A 186 -18.18 -5.82 3.00
N GLU A 187 -19.25 -5.87 2.18
CA GLU A 187 -19.41 -6.93 1.17
C GLU A 187 -18.28 -6.92 0.12
N ALA A 188 -17.77 -5.74 -0.24
CA ALA A 188 -16.66 -5.62 -1.16
C ALA A 188 -15.34 -6.06 -0.51
N ALA A 189 -15.11 -5.73 0.76
CA ALA A 189 -13.98 -6.26 1.54
C ALA A 189 -14.00 -7.80 1.59
N GLN A 190 -15.17 -8.39 1.81
CA GLN A 190 -15.33 -9.84 1.87
C GLN A 190 -15.15 -10.51 0.50
N TRP A 191 -15.61 -9.85 -0.56
CA TRP A 191 -15.39 -10.32 -1.92
C TRP A 191 -13.90 -10.27 -2.31
N LEU A 192 -13.20 -9.16 -2.02
CA LEU A 192 -11.78 -9.01 -2.33
C LEU A 192 -10.92 -10.06 -1.63
N THR A 193 -11.15 -10.26 -0.34
CA THR A 193 -10.41 -11.25 0.46
C THR A 193 -10.77 -12.69 0.08
N GLY A 194 -12.07 -12.98 -0.07
CA GLY A 194 -12.56 -14.35 -0.30
C GLY A 194 -12.55 -14.83 -1.75
N LYS A 195 -12.62 -13.92 -2.74
CA LYS A 195 -12.74 -14.27 -4.18
C LYS A 195 -11.54 -13.81 -5.02
N ARG A 196 -10.71 -12.88 -4.55
CA ARG A 196 -9.54 -12.37 -5.30
C ARG A 196 -8.20 -12.58 -4.59
N SER A 197 -8.21 -12.83 -3.28
CA SER A 197 -6.98 -13.09 -2.51
C SER A 197 -5.94 -11.97 -2.70
N ILE A 198 -6.39 -10.73 -2.55
CA ILE A 198 -5.52 -9.54 -2.57
C ILE A 198 -4.56 -9.57 -1.39
N LYS A 199 -3.42 -8.89 -1.51
CA LYS A 199 -2.39 -8.90 -0.46
C LYS A 199 -2.29 -7.61 0.34
N ALA A 200 -2.85 -6.51 -0.18
CA ALA A 200 -3.00 -5.22 0.51
C ALA A 200 -4.14 -4.44 -0.16
N PHE A 201 -4.82 -3.60 0.61
CA PHE A 201 -5.85 -2.70 0.12
C PHE A 201 -5.53 -1.27 0.54
N GLY A 202 -5.82 -0.29 -0.31
CA GLY A 202 -5.63 1.11 0.03
C GLY A 202 -6.51 2.07 -0.75
N LEU A 203 -6.59 3.30 -0.26
CA LEU A 203 -7.41 4.36 -0.84
C LEU A 203 -6.94 5.75 -0.37
N ASP A 204 -7.47 6.80 -1.00
CA ASP A 204 -7.11 8.20 -0.76
C ASP A 204 -7.99 8.92 0.28
N THR A 205 -8.62 8.17 1.20
CA THR A 205 -9.48 8.70 2.28
C THR A 205 -8.88 8.43 3.67
N PRO A 206 -9.41 9.08 4.74
CA PRO A 206 -8.89 8.95 6.11
C PRO A 206 -9.27 7.66 6.85
N SER A 207 -9.98 6.74 6.20
CA SER A 207 -10.35 5.43 6.72
C SER A 207 -10.66 4.47 5.55
N ILE A 208 -10.35 3.17 5.68
CA ILE A 208 -10.84 2.10 4.78
C ILE A 208 -12.37 2.11 4.73
N ASP A 209 -13.00 2.19 5.89
CA ASP A 209 -14.46 2.29 6.02
C ASP A 209 -14.93 3.71 5.71
N TYR A 210 -16.17 3.83 5.24
CA TYR A 210 -16.83 5.12 4.96
C TYR A 210 -17.04 5.95 6.24
N GLY A 211 -17.12 7.27 6.10
CA GLY A 211 -17.04 8.20 7.24
C GLY A 211 -18.07 7.96 8.35
N GLN A 212 -19.26 7.49 8.02
CA GLN A 212 -20.33 7.21 8.98
C GLN A 212 -20.27 5.81 9.61
N SER A 213 -19.33 4.96 9.21
CA SER A 213 -19.20 3.64 9.80
C SER A 213 -18.87 3.77 11.30
N THR A 214 -19.63 3.05 12.12
CA THR A 214 -19.41 2.96 13.57
C THR A 214 -18.87 1.60 14.00
N ASP A 215 -18.91 0.62 13.09
CA ASP A 215 -18.51 -0.77 13.30
C ASP A 215 -17.17 -1.11 12.65
N PHE A 216 -16.73 -0.34 11.64
CA PHE A 216 -15.48 -0.56 10.91
C PHE A 216 -15.37 -1.99 10.35
N GLU A 217 -16.48 -2.53 9.83
CA GLU A 217 -16.53 -3.92 9.37
C GLU A 217 -15.52 -4.21 8.25
N SER A 218 -15.21 -3.23 7.37
CA SER A 218 -14.22 -3.45 6.31
C SER A 218 -12.83 -3.64 6.88
N HIS A 219 -12.42 -2.82 7.86
CA HIS A 219 -11.19 -3.05 8.61
C HIS A 219 -11.14 -4.44 9.24
N GLN A 220 -12.21 -4.85 9.93
CA GLN A 220 -12.26 -6.16 10.58
C GLN A 220 -12.10 -7.31 9.57
N ILE A 221 -12.79 -7.23 8.43
CA ILE A 221 -12.75 -8.26 7.38
C ILE A 221 -11.34 -8.35 6.76
N LEU A 222 -10.72 -7.21 6.41
CA LEU A 222 -9.37 -7.18 5.85
C LEU A 222 -8.34 -7.67 6.86
N GLY A 223 -8.39 -7.17 8.10
CA GLY A 223 -7.50 -7.58 9.19
C GLY A 223 -7.59 -9.07 9.51
N ALA A 224 -8.81 -9.63 9.56
CA ALA A 224 -9.02 -11.05 9.77
C ALA A 224 -8.35 -11.92 8.67
N ALA A 225 -8.23 -11.39 7.45
CA ALA A 225 -7.56 -12.02 6.32
C ALA A 225 -6.04 -11.74 6.26
N ASN A 226 -5.44 -11.05 7.24
CA ASN A 226 -4.06 -10.54 7.19
C ASN A 226 -3.78 -9.65 5.96
N VAL A 227 -4.77 -8.87 5.54
CA VAL A 227 -4.62 -7.85 4.49
C VAL A 227 -4.41 -6.49 5.17
N PRO A 228 -3.23 -5.88 5.09
CA PRO A 228 -3.00 -4.53 5.61
C PRO A 228 -3.78 -3.48 4.81
N GLY A 229 -4.17 -2.41 5.52
CA GLY A 229 -4.81 -1.21 4.98
C GLY A 229 -3.77 -0.12 4.70
N LEU A 230 -4.00 0.70 3.68
CA LEU A 230 -3.16 1.84 3.32
C LEU A 230 -4.07 3.06 3.10
N GLU A 231 -3.95 4.07 3.94
CA GLU A 231 -4.89 5.19 4.00
C GLU A 231 -4.24 6.52 3.66
N ASN A 232 -5.06 7.50 3.30
CA ASN A 232 -4.65 8.85 2.91
C ASN A 232 -3.55 8.82 1.83
N ILE A 233 -3.67 7.93 0.85
CA ILE A 233 -2.71 7.83 -0.24
C ILE A 233 -2.87 9.06 -1.16
N ALA A 234 -1.77 9.75 -1.43
CA ALA A 234 -1.75 10.92 -2.31
C ALA A 234 -1.65 10.52 -3.78
N ASN A 235 -2.05 11.41 -4.68
CA ASN A 235 -1.71 11.36 -6.11
C ASN A 235 -2.12 10.07 -6.85
N LEU A 236 -3.16 9.37 -6.40
CA LEU A 236 -3.67 8.17 -7.08
C LEU A 236 -4.16 8.44 -8.50
N ASP A 237 -4.58 9.67 -8.79
CA ASP A 237 -4.96 10.16 -10.12
C ASP A 237 -3.79 10.14 -11.13
N GLN A 238 -2.55 10.07 -10.66
CA GLN A 238 -1.36 10.01 -11.51
C GLN A 238 -0.98 8.59 -11.95
N LEU A 239 -1.72 7.57 -11.49
CA LEU A 239 -1.44 6.17 -11.79
C LEU A 239 -2.40 5.63 -12.86
N PRO A 240 -1.91 4.84 -13.83
CA PRO A 240 -2.78 4.08 -14.72
C PRO A 240 -3.52 2.98 -13.94
N ALA A 241 -4.61 2.47 -14.51
CA ALA A 241 -5.41 1.39 -13.93
C ALA A 241 -4.58 0.13 -13.59
N LYS A 242 -3.55 -0.18 -14.38
CA LYS A 242 -2.62 -1.30 -14.18
C LYS A 242 -1.25 -1.02 -14.80
N GLY A 243 -0.26 -1.84 -14.42
CA GLY A 243 1.09 -1.80 -14.99
C GLY A 243 2.11 -1.10 -14.09
N SER A 244 1.64 -0.31 -13.12
CA SER A 244 2.49 0.29 -12.10
C SER A 244 2.98 -0.73 -11.08
N TRP A 245 4.08 -0.38 -10.41
CA TRP A 245 4.60 -1.06 -9.23
C TRP A 245 4.59 -0.10 -8.04
N VAL A 246 4.29 -0.58 -6.84
CA VAL A 246 4.38 0.21 -5.60
C VAL A 246 5.45 -0.32 -4.67
N VAL A 247 6.00 0.60 -3.89
CA VAL A 247 6.83 0.35 -2.71
C VAL A 247 6.24 1.19 -1.57
N GLY A 248 5.53 0.54 -0.65
CA GLY A 248 4.89 1.18 0.50
C GLY A 248 5.50 0.68 1.80
N LEU A 249 6.52 1.37 2.30
CA LEU A 249 7.26 0.92 3.48
C LEU A 249 6.93 1.80 4.69
N PRO A 250 6.21 1.27 5.70
CA PRO A 250 5.93 1.99 6.93
C PRO A 250 7.17 2.07 7.82
N MET A 251 7.14 2.99 8.80
CA MET A 251 8.08 2.90 9.91
C MET A 251 7.95 1.54 10.61
N LEU A 252 9.08 0.87 10.86
CA LEU A 252 9.10 -0.46 11.49
C LEU A 252 8.91 -0.36 13.02
N ILE A 253 7.69 0.01 13.45
CA ILE A 253 7.30 0.05 14.86
C ILE A 253 7.05 -1.38 15.34
N ARG A 254 7.83 -1.86 16.32
CA ARG A 254 7.60 -3.20 16.90
C ARG A 254 6.28 -3.21 17.67
N HIS A 255 5.49 -4.24 17.43
CA HIS A 255 4.16 -4.43 17.99
C HIS A 255 3.17 -3.32 17.61
N GLY A 256 3.48 -2.53 16.57
CA GLY A 256 2.64 -1.43 16.12
C GLY A 256 1.34 -1.95 15.49
N SER A 257 0.23 -1.26 15.78
CA SER A 257 -1.04 -1.47 15.07
C SER A 257 -1.11 -0.73 13.75
N GLY A 258 -0.30 0.30 13.58
CA GLY A 258 -0.06 0.98 12.32
C GLY A 258 1.26 1.75 12.36
N ALA A 259 1.55 2.45 11.28
CA ALA A 259 2.68 3.37 11.23
C ALA A 259 2.59 4.34 10.05
N PRO A 260 3.18 5.55 10.18
CA PRO A 260 3.36 6.46 9.06
C PRO A 260 4.08 5.76 7.91
N LEU A 261 3.61 6.02 6.68
CA LEU A 261 3.97 5.29 5.47
C LEU A 261 4.59 6.22 4.44
N ARG A 262 5.78 5.85 3.95
CA ARG A 262 6.25 6.37 2.66
C ARG A 262 5.91 5.38 1.56
N ILE A 263 5.00 5.78 0.68
CA ILE A 263 4.57 5.01 -0.47
C ILE A 263 4.88 5.74 -1.76
N VAL A 264 5.49 5.03 -2.70
CA VAL A 264 5.83 5.52 -4.03
C VAL A 264 5.40 4.50 -5.07
N ALA A 265 5.07 4.97 -6.27
CA ALA A 265 4.78 4.11 -7.42
C ALA A 265 5.74 4.38 -8.57
N LEU A 266 6.23 3.31 -9.19
CA LEU A 266 6.86 3.35 -10.48
C LEU A 266 5.79 3.16 -11.56
N VAL A 267 5.56 4.19 -12.35
CA VAL A 267 4.69 4.16 -13.52
C VAL A 267 5.55 3.88 -14.76
N PRO A 268 5.28 2.79 -15.51
CA PRO A 268 6.02 2.53 -16.75
C PRO A 268 5.79 3.66 -17.77
N GLU A 269 6.79 3.92 -18.61
CA GLU A 269 6.68 4.86 -19.74
C GLU A 269 5.73 4.37 -20.84
#